data_AF-A0A319C942-F1
#
_entry.id   AF-A0A319C942-F1
#
_cell.length_a   1.000
_cell.length_b   1.000
_cell.length_c   1.000
_cell.angle_alpha   90.00
_cell.angle_beta   90.00
_cell.angle_gamma   90.00
#
_symmetry.space_group_name_H-M   'P 1'
#
loop_
_entity.id
_entity.type
_entity.pdbx_description
1 polymer ?
#
loop_
_entity_poly.entity_id
_entity_poly.type
_entity_poly.pdbx_seq_one_letter_code
_entity_poly.pdbx_strand_id
1 'polypeptide(L)'
;MDGYTTSDTSQQRPYYSHLIQLHKDNGAGDWHRWLVVAATRSDMITFFKGLQKYAKRSDANITEVEPVNLAWWTFSAREGYNVRELICQIYRLNPTWYGNIHELNDSRGKICVTLQDDAGGRRWPVLPPQDTSIDGIFVRDDNV
;
A
#
# COMPACT_ATOMS: atom_id res chain seq x y z
N MET A 1 -0.96 -34.03 -31.86
CA MET A 1 -1.55 -33.53 -30.61
C MET A 1 -0.62 -32.44 -30.15
N ASP A 2 -0.88 -31.24 -30.63
CA ASP A 2 0.04 -30.12 -30.44
C ASP A 2 -0.23 -29.50 -29.08
N GLY A 3 0.82 -29.41 -28.28
CA GLY A 3 0.78 -28.81 -26.96
C GLY A 3 0.44 -27.33 -27.08
N TYR A 4 -0.74 -26.96 -26.56
CA TYR A 4 -1.00 -25.57 -26.23
C TYR A 4 -0.12 -25.21 -25.03
N THR A 5 1.05 -24.65 -25.32
CA THR A 5 1.76 -23.83 -24.36
C THR A 5 0.82 -22.67 -24.04
N THR A 6 0.14 -22.72 -22.91
CA THR A 6 -0.50 -21.54 -22.32
C THR A 6 0.62 -20.54 -22.10
N SER A 7 0.80 -19.62 -23.04
CA SER A 7 1.48 -18.37 -22.75
C SER A 7 0.72 -17.76 -21.60
N ASP A 8 1.35 -17.74 -20.43
CA ASP A 8 0.86 -17.06 -19.25
C ASP A 8 0.82 -15.58 -19.60
N THR A 9 -0.28 -15.19 -20.23
CA THR A 9 -0.76 -13.81 -20.25
C THR A 9 -1.16 -13.51 -18.82
N SER A 10 -0.16 -13.39 -17.94
CA SER A 10 -0.29 -12.67 -16.68
C SER A 10 -0.82 -11.32 -17.09
N GLN A 11 -2.13 -11.19 -16.98
CA GLN A 11 -2.86 -10.04 -17.45
C GLN A 11 -2.24 -8.87 -16.73
N GLN A 12 -1.62 -7.94 -17.48
CA GLN A 12 -1.18 -6.62 -17.00
C GLN A 12 -2.40 -5.83 -16.55
N ARG A 13 -3.04 -6.30 -15.49
CA ARG A 13 -4.20 -5.70 -14.86
C ARG A 13 -3.68 -4.94 -13.65
N PRO A 14 -4.32 -3.81 -13.34
CA PRO A 14 -4.04 -3.13 -12.09
C PRO A 14 -4.23 -4.07 -10.92
N TYR A 15 -3.38 -3.92 -9.92
CA TYR A 15 -3.45 -4.64 -8.66
C TYR A 15 -4.02 -3.70 -7.59
N TYR A 16 -4.98 -4.17 -6.79
CA TYR A 16 -5.68 -3.34 -5.83
C TYR A 16 -5.33 -3.76 -4.41
N SER A 17 -5.29 -2.80 -3.48
CA SER A 17 -5.06 -3.12 -2.07
C SER A 17 -5.75 -2.10 -1.17
N HIS A 18 -6.27 -2.56 -0.05
CA HIS A 18 -6.74 -1.69 1.02
C HIS A 18 -5.58 -1.33 1.94
N LEU A 19 -5.52 -0.07 2.37
CA LEU A 19 -4.60 0.40 3.40
C LEU A 19 -5.41 1.14 4.48
N ILE A 20 -5.41 0.62 5.69
CA ILE A 20 -6.37 1.00 6.74
C ILE A 20 -5.65 1.48 7.99
N GLN A 21 -6.09 2.60 8.56
CA GLN A 21 -5.50 3.10 9.81
C GLN A 21 -5.96 2.28 11.02
N LEU A 22 -5.03 1.99 11.93
CA LEU A 22 -5.27 1.34 13.22
C LEU A 22 -5.27 2.31 14.40
N HIS A 23 -4.73 3.53 14.23
CA HIS A 23 -4.68 4.54 15.28
C HIS A 23 -6.11 4.97 15.66
N LYS A 24 -6.47 4.80 16.94
CA LYS A 24 -7.86 4.89 17.44
C LYS A 24 -8.23 6.24 18.04
N ASP A 25 -7.29 7.18 18.12
CA ASP A 25 -7.57 8.50 18.71
C ASP A 25 -8.33 9.42 17.73
N ASN A 26 -8.44 9.00 16.47
CA ASN A 26 -9.35 9.61 15.51
C ASN A 26 -10.77 9.14 15.85
N GLY A 27 -11.72 10.08 15.94
CA GLY A 27 -13.08 9.79 16.37
C GLY A 27 -13.72 8.63 15.59
N ALA A 28 -14.69 7.94 16.19
CA ALA A 28 -15.38 6.84 15.53
C ALA A 28 -15.96 7.29 14.18
N GLY A 29 -15.41 6.78 13.07
CA GLY A 29 -15.74 7.21 11.72
C GLY A 29 -14.51 7.65 10.91
N ASP A 30 -13.47 8.19 11.54
CA ASP A 30 -12.28 8.72 10.86
C ASP A 30 -11.19 7.65 10.68
N TRP A 31 -11.57 6.56 10.00
CA TRP A 31 -10.70 5.40 9.81
C TRP A 31 -9.63 5.59 8.74
N HIS A 32 -9.69 6.68 7.97
CA HIS A 32 -8.69 7.04 6.95
C HIS A 32 -8.37 5.84 6.06
N ARG A 33 -9.40 5.34 5.39
CA ARG A 33 -9.30 4.14 4.54
C ARG A 33 -8.81 4.52 3.16
N TRP A 34 -7.72 3.91 2.72
CA TRP A 34 -7.12 4.18 1.43
C TRP A 34 -7.30 2.98 0.49
N LEU A 35 -7.63 3.28 -0.76
CA LEU A 35 -7.48 2.34 -1.87
C LEU A 35 -6.14 2.63 -2.55
N VAL A 36 -5.28 1.62 -2.58
CA VAL A 36 -4.02 1.63 -3.32
C VAL A 36 -4.24 0.85 -4.61
N VAL A 37 -3.91 1.46 -5.74
CA VAL A 37 -3.99 0.84 -7.07
C VAL A 37 -2.60 0.89 -7.69
N ALA A 38 -2.07 -0.27 -8.06
CA ALA A 38 -0.77 -0.41 -8.71
C ALA A 38 -0.94 -0.87 -10.16
N ALA A 39 -0.03 -0.48 -11.04
CA ALA A 39 -0.02 -0.96 -12.43
C ALA A 39 0.16 -2.49 -12.51
N THR A 40 0.93 -3.06 -11.59
CA THR A 40 1.15 -4.51 -11.48
C THR A 40 1.25 -4.97 -10.02
N ARG A 41 1.17 -6.29 -9.80
CA ARG A 41 1.47 -6.92 -8.50
C ARG A 41 2.88 -6.58 -7.99
N SER A 42 3.86 -6.54 -8.90
CA SER A 42 5.24 -6.21 -8.53
C SER A 42 5.36 -4.76 -8.06
N ASP A 43 4.66 -3.84 -8.71
CA ASP A 43 4.66 -2.44 -8.29
C ASP A 43 4.00 -2.26 -6.91
N MET A 44 2.93 -3.02 -6.63
CA MET A 44 2.30 -3.04 -5.31
C MET A 44 3.29 -3.51 -4.22
N ILE A 45 4.04 -4.57 -4.50
CA ILE A 45 5.06 -5.10 -3.58
C ILE A 45 6.16 -4.07 -3.35
N THR A 46 6.67 -3.46 -4.41
CA THR A 46 7.68 -2.40 -4.33
C THR A 46 7.18 -1.27 -3.43
N PHE A 47 5.96 -0.77 -3.67
CA PHE A 47 5.39 0.30 -2.88
C PHE A 47 5.31 -0.03 -1.39
N PHE A 48 4.74 -1.20 -1.03
CA PHE A 48 4.60 -1.57 0.38
C PHE A 48 5.93 -1.88 1.07
N LYS A 49 6.93 -2.43 0.36
CA LYS A 49 8.30 -2.52 0.89
C LYS A 49 8.87 -1.14 1.20
N GLY A 50 8.64 -0.17 0.32
CA GLY A 50 9.02 1.22 0.56
C GLY A 50 8.31 1.83 1.75
N LEU A 51 7.01 1.55 1.92
CA LEU A 51 6.21 2.05 3.02
C LEU A 51 6.65 1.46 4.37
N GLN A 52 6.99 0.17 4.42
CA GLN A 52 7.59 -0.46 5.60
C GLN A 52 8.95 0.13 5.96
N LYS A 53 9.82 0.37 4.96
CA LYS A 53 11.10 1.05 5.18
C LYS A 53 10.91 2.47 5.71
N TYR A 54 9.91 3.19 5.21
CA TYR A 54 9.59 4.54 5.68
C TYR A 54 9.17 4.48 7.15
N ALA A 55 8.30 3.55 7.52
CA ALA A 55 7.80 3.40 8.89
C ALA A 55 8.88 3.05 9.92
N LYS A 56 9.97 2.38 9.50
CA LYS A 56 11.11 2.07 10.37
C LYS A 56 12.02 3.27 10.67
N ARG A 57 11.78 4.46 10.08
CA ARG A 57 12.58 5.67 10.37
C ARG A 57 12.13 6.32 11.67
N SER A 58 13.08 6.89 12.41
CA SER A 58 12.82 7.57 13.68
C SER A 58 11.99 8.86 13.55
N ASP A 59 12.01 9.48 12.37
CA ASP A 59 11.29 10.72 12.05
C ASP A 59 10.06 10.48 11.16
N ALA A 60 9.62 9.22 11.02
CA ALA A 60 8.46 8.88 10.20
C ALA A 60 7.15 9.32 10.84
N ASN A 61 6.26 9.87 10.01
CA ASN A 61 4.90 10.25 10.43
C ASN A 61 3.89 9.07 10.35
N ILE A 62 4.28 7.98 9.71
CA ILE A 62 3.60 6.68 9.67
C ILE A 62 4.54 5.74 10.39
N THR A 63 4.11 5.12 11.48
CA THR A 63 5.00 4.43 12.42
C THR A 63 4.95 2.91 12.32
N GLU A 64 3.86 2.37 11.78
CA GLU A 64 3.67 0.92 11.59
C GLU A 64 2.96 0.67 10.28
N VAL A 65 3.37 -0.38 9.55
CA VAL A 65 2.80 -0.77 8.25
C VAL A 65 2.89 -2.29 8.13
N GLU A 66 1.75 -2.96 8.23
CA GLU A 66 1.71 -4.43 8.33
C GLU A 66 0.75 -5.06 7.30
N PRO A 67 1.18 -6.15 6.62
CA PRO A 67 0.31 -6.91 5.74
C PRO A 67 -0.56 -7.91 6.52
N VAL A 68 -1.85 -7.95 6.20
CA VAL A 68 -2.68 -9.14 6.47
C VAL A 68 -2.53 -10.12 5.30
N ASN A 69 -2.63 -9.59 4.09
CA ASN A 69 -2.30 -10.24 2.81
C ASN A 69 -1.98 -9.13 1.79
N LEU A 70 -1.63 -9.45 0.56
CA LEU A 70 -1.17 -8.42 -0.39
C LEU A 70 -2.28 -7.42 -0.79
N ALA A 71 -3.55 -7.83 -0.69
CA ALA A 71 -4.72 -6.98 -0.94
C ALA A 71 -5.23 -6.23 0.31
N TRP A 72 -4.62 -6.45 1.48
CA TRP A 72 -5.07 -5.86 2.74
C TRP A 72 -3.90 -5.51 3.67
N TRP A 73 -3.71 -4.22 3.88
CA TRP A 73 -2.66 -3.63 4.69
C TRP A 73 -3.23 -2.74 5.77
N THR A 74 -2.47 -2.63 6.85
CA THR A 74 -2.78 -1.76 7.97
C THR A 74 -1.63 -0.81 8.22
N PHE A 75 -1.93 0.36 8.77
CA PHE A 75 -0.90 1.30 9.20
C PHE A 75 -1.29 2.03 10.49
N SER A 76 -0.29 2.53 11.20
CA SER A 76 -0.47 3.44 12.33
C SER A 76 0.16 4.79 12.02
N ALA A 77 -0.58 5.86 12.25
CA ALA A 77 -0.09 7.24 12.18
C ALA A 77 -0.93 8.10 13.13
N ARG A 78 -0.31 9.13 13.70
CA ARG A 78 -1.04 10.12 14.51
C ARG A 78 -2.11 10.85 13.69
N GLU A 79 -1.81 11.07 12.41
CA GLU A 79 -2.70 11.71 11.44
C GLU A 79 -2.84 10.77 10.22
N GLY A 80 -4.07 10.32 9.92
CA GLY A 80 -4.30 9.39 8.83
C GLY A 80 -4.05 9.99 7.45
N TYR A 81 -4.14 11.32 7.33
CA TYR A 81 -3.73 12.05 6.12
C TYR A 81 -2.22 12.01 5.84
N ASN A 82 -1.38 11.48 6.75
CA ASN A 82 0.06 11.33 6.51
C ASN A 82 0.38 10.45 5.29
N VAL A 83 -0.50 9.51 4.94
CA VAL A 83 -0.38 8.73 3.69
C VAL A 83 -0.46 9.65 2.47
N ARG A 84 -1.43 10.57 2.42
CA ARG A 84 -1.55 11.54 1.33
C ARG A 84 -0.32 12.43 1.23
N GLU A 85 0.19 12.90 2.37
CA GLU A 85 1.37 13.76 2.38
C GLU A 85 2.58 13.02 1.81
N LEU A 86 2.83 11.77 2.23
CA LEU A 86 3.90 10.95 1.67
C LEU A 86 3.77 10.80 0.15
N ILE A 87 2.57 10.51 -0.35
CA ILE A 87 2.31 10.39 -1.80
C ILE A 87 2.57 11.72 -2.51
N CYS A 88 2.13 12.86 -1.94
CA CYS A 88 2.43 14.17 -2.49
C CYS A 88 3.95 14.42 -2.62
N GLN A 89 4.74 14.00 -1.63
CA GLN A 89 6.20 14.17 -1.66
C GLN A 89 6.88 13.29 -2.73
N ILE A 90 6.39 12.06 -2.94
CA ILE A 90 6.84 11.19 -4.03
C ILE A 90 6.59 11.84 -5.40
N TYR A 91 5.39 12.39 -5.61
CA TYR A 91 5.04 13.06 -6.88
C TYR A 91 5.79 14.39 -7.10
N ARG A 92 6.12 15.10 -6.02
CA ARG A 92 6.90 16.36 -6.05
C ARG A 92 8.41 16.16 -6.24
N LEU A 93 8.88 14.92 -6.37
CA LEU A 93 10.31 14.60 -6.48
C LEU A 93 11.13 15.11 -5.29
N ASN A 94 10.59 14.93 -4.07
CA ASN A 94 11.26 15.33 -2.83
C ASN A 94 11.73 14.10 -2.01
N PRO A 95 12.73 13.35 -2.48
CA PRO A 95 13.11 12.07 -1.86
C PRO A 95 13.71 12.21 -0.47
N THR A 96 14.33 13.34 -0.14
CA THR A 96 14.91 13.58 1.18
C THR A 96 13.85 13.57 2.27
N TRP A 97 12.61 13.98 1.97
CA TRP A 97 11.49 13.96 2.92
C TRP A 97 11.17 12.54 3.39
N TYR A 98 11.17 11.58 2.47
CA TYR A 98 10.96 10.16 2.77
C TYR A 98 12.26 9.35 2.90
N GLY A 99 13.40 10.00 3.14
CA GLY A 99 14.65 9.32 3.51
C GLY A 99 15.35 8.64 2.34
N ASN A 100 15.11 9.11 1.11
CA ASN A 100 15.68 8.58 -0.13
C ASN A 100 15.42 7.09 -0.36
N ILE A 101 14.27 6.58 0.10
CA ILE A 101 13.88 5.17 -0.06
C ILE A 101 13.63 4.87 -1.53
N HIS A 102 14.44 3.95 -2.08
CA HIS A 102 14.45 3.63 -3.51
C HIS A 102 13.10 3.08 -3.99
N GLU A 103 12.48 2.19 -3.21
CA GLU A 103 11.18 1.62 -3.56
C GLU A 103 10.07 2.67 -3.72
N LEU A 104 10.10 3.72 -2.90
CA LEU A 104 9.12 4.81 -2.98
C LEU A 104 9.38 5.69 -4.22
N ASN A 105 10.65 5.89 -4.60
CA ASN A 105 11.01 6.53 -5.87
C ASN A 105 10.47 5.72 -7.06
N ASP A 106 10.69 4.40 -7.05
CA ASP A 106 10.35 3.49 -8.14
C ASP A 106 8.83 3.31 -8.33
N SER A 107 8.07 3.60 -7.28
CA SER A 107 6.60 3.55 -7.26
C SER A 107 5.94 4.74 -7.97
N ARG A 108 6.69 5.84 -8.18
CA ARG A 108 6.17 7.06 -8.79
C ARG A 108 5.62 6.79 -10.18
N GLY A 109 4.37 7.19 -10.41
CA GLY A 109 3.67 6.98 -11.69
C GLY A 109 3.14 5.56 -11.91
N LYS A 110 3.38 4.64 -10.97
CA LYS A 110 2.88 3.25 -11.02
C LYS A 110 1.86 2.94 -9.93
N ILE A 111 1.76 3.81 -8.93
CA ILE A 111 0.81 3.72 -7.82
C ILE A 111 -0.13 4.93 -7.82
N CYS A 112 -1.42 4.68 -7.63
CA CYS A 112 -2.42 5.67 -7.26
C CYS A 112 -2.96 5.34 -5.87
N VAL A 113 -3.10 6.36 -5.01
CA VAL A 113 -3.67 6.19 -3.67
C VAL A 113 -4.84 7.15 -3.50
N THR A 114 -6.01 6.62 -3.15
CA THR A 114 -7.26 7.39 -3.05
C THR A 114 -7.91 7.16 -1.69
N LEU A 115 -8.19 8.25 -0.98
CA LEU A 115 -8.98 8.21 0.25
C LEU A 115 -10.42 7.79 -0.06
N GLN A 116 -10.94 6.84 0.69
CA GLN A 116 -12.33 6.39 0.61
C GLN A 116 -13.22 7.21 1.55
N ASP A 117 -14.47 7.41 1.16
CA ASP A 117 -15.45 8.17 1.94
C ASP A 117 -15.82 7.44 3.24
N ASP A 118 -15.52 8.08 4.37
CA ASP A 118 -15.72 7.59 5.73
C ASP A 118 -17.11 7.90 6.30
N ALA A 119 -17.89 8.81 5.69
CA ALA A 119 -19.22 9.21 6.15
C ALA A 119 -20.37 8.62 5.31
N GLY A 120 -21.56 8.46 5.90
CA GLY A 120 -22.83 8.31 5.15
C GLY A 120 -23.12 6.94 4.50
N GLY A 121 -22.20 5.98 4.57
CA GLY A 121 -22.43 4.64 4.06
C GLY A 121 -21.10 4.03 3.63
N ARG A 122 -20.58 3.10 4.43
CA ARG A 122 -19.27 2.47 4.27
C ARG A 122 -19.21 1.71 2.94
N ARG A 123 -18.90 2.40 1.85
CA ARG A 123 -18.72 1.79 0.53
C ARG A 123 -17.33 1.17 0.50
N TRP A 124 -17.28 -0.14 0.66
CA TRP A 124 -16.07 -0.92 0.43
C TRP A 124 -16.09 -1.39 -1.02
N PRO A 125 -15.20 -0.90 -1.89
CA PRO A 125 -15.08 -1.47 -3.22
C PRO A 125 -14.67 -2.92 -3.06
N VAL A 126 -15.47 -3.84 -3.59
CA VAL A 126 -15.09 -5.25 -3.70
C VAL A 126 -13.98 -5.33 -4.74
N LEU A 127 -12.80 -5.75 -4.32
CA LEU A 127 -11.65 -5.90 -5.22
C LEU A 127 -11.88 -7.07 -6.18
N PRO A 128 -11.43 -6.97 -7.45
CA PRO A 128 -11.50 -8.10 -8.36
C PRO A 128 -10.67 -9.28 -7.83
N PRO A 129 -11.00 -10.54 -8.20
CA PRO A 129 -10.17 -11.68 -7.87
C PRO A 129 -8.73 -11.48 -8.36
N GLN A 130 -7.78 -11.58 -7.44
CA GLN A 130 -6.34 -11.38 -7.66
C GLN A 130 -5.55 -12.25 -6.67
N ASP A 131 -4.32 -12.63 -7.02
CA ASP A 131 -3.45 -13.37 -6.10
C ASP A 131 -3.06 -12.50 -4.90
N THR A 132 -3.48 -12.89 -3.69
CA THR A 132 -3.23 -12.16 -2.44
C THR A 132 -2.06 -12.71 -1.63
N SER A 133 -1.33 -13.73 -2.12
CA SER A 133 -0.24 -14.35 -1.37
C SER A 133 0.88 -13.35 -1.07
N ILE A 134 1.44 -13.45 0.14
CA ILE A 134 2.59 -12.68 0.62
C ILE A 134 3.80 -13.59 0.93
N ASP A 135 3.68 -14.90 0.67
CA ASP A 135 4.68 -15.89 1.07
C ASP A 135 6.02 -15.63 0.38
N GLY A 136 7.09 -15.55 1.17
CA GLY A 136 8.45 -15.27 0.67
C GLY A 136 8.67 -13.84 0.17
N ILE A 137 7.69 -12.92 0.34
CA ILE A 137 7.78 -11.54 -0.17
C ILE A 137 8.05 -10.54 0.96
N PHE A 138 7.35 -10.70 2.08
CA PHE A 138 7.51 -9.91 3.29
C PHE A 138 7.97 -10.83 4.41
N VAL A 139 9.07 -10.46 5.06
CA VAL A 139 9.53 -11.17 6.26
C VAL A 139 8.66 -10.66 7.41
N ARG A 140 7.89 -11.55 8.05
CA ARG A 140 7.36 -11.24 9.38
C ARG A 140 8.56 -11.24 10.31
N ASP A 141 8.83 -10.10 10.94
CA ASP A 141 9.77 -10.03 12.05
C ASP A 141 9.09 -10.73 13.27
N ASP A 142 8.90 -12.06 13.20
CA ASP A 142 8.30 -12.89 14.27
C ASP A 142 9.30 -13.11 15.42
N ASN A 143 10.07 -12.09 15.81
CA ASN A 143 11.00 -12.11 16.94
C ASN A 143 10.89 -10.81 17.75
N VAL A 144 9.86 -10.75 18.60
CA VAL A 144 9.87 -10.01 19.88
C VAL A 144 9.39 -10.95 20.97
#